data_AF-A0A0G0QWP6-F1
#
_entry.id   AF-A0A0G0QWP6-F1
#
_cell.length_a   1.000
_cell.length_b   1.000
_cell.length_c   1.000
_cell.angle_alpha   90.00
_cell.angle_beta   90.00
_cell.angle_gamma   90.00
#
_symmetry.space_group_name_H-M   'P 1'
#
loop_
_entity.id
_entity.type
_entity.pdbx_description
1 polymer ?
#
loop_
_entity_poly.entity_id
_entity_poly.type
_entity_poly.pdbx_seq_one_letter_code
_entity_poly.pdbx_strand_id
1 'polypeptide(L)'
;MVSNDYLPEKEKQNINFETYNCVSFGTLSAIEVLMFRLFKEKVNYSDRFVGIMAGTKEGGNDPNTVCEAIRKHGLIPEEMLPYSEDLKNIDEYYSFKGANKEDCLKAGQEWLSKYEFLHEYVFSPNEPKEEKIKKIILSLQFSILGVSVEAWILDERGVYIRLGQENHWTVAYNQKQFTGIFDTYEPFLKLAEQDFSYVKRFHIARKEEAKKNDTFYPPKETNWVLDLIKVFWLAFKELLKKPFKK
;
A
#
# COMPACT_ATOMS: atom_id res chain seq x y z
N MET A 1 -11.34 -5.93 7.51
CA MET A 1 -11.99 -5.89 6.18
C MET A 1 -12.45 -4.47 5.90
N VAL A 2 -12.16 -3.96 4.71
CA VAL A 2 -12.53 -2.61 4.28
C VAL A 2 -13.89 -2.68 3.57
N SER A 3 -14.87 -1.84 3.96
CA SER A 3 -16.13 -1.71 3.20
C SER A 3 -15.84 -1.04 1.86
N ASN A 4 -16.63 -1.33 0.83
CA ASN A 4 -16.50 -0.69 -0.48
C ASN A 4 -16.62 0.84 -0.40
N ASP A 5 -17.32 1.37 0.62
CA ASP A 5 -17.50 2.81 0.84
C ASP A 5 -16.19 3.55 1.21
N TYR A 6 -15.14 2.82 1.53
CA TYR A 6 -13.81 3.38 1.82
C TYR A 6 -12.88 3.35 0.61
N LEU A 7 -13.24 2.65 -0.46
CA LEU A 7 -12.42 2.61 -1.67
C LEU A 7 -12.40 4.00 -2.32
N PRO A 8 -11.27 4.39 -2.94
CA PRO A 8 -11.16 5.67 -3.62
C PRO A 8 -12.02 5.68 -4.88
N GLU A 9 -12.00 6.82 -5.57
CA GLU A 9 -12.62 6.92 -6.89
C GLU A 9 -11.94 5.95 -7.87
N LYS A 10 -12.69 5.51 -8.88
CA LYS A 10 -12.19 4.55 -9.86
C LYS A 10 -11.42 5.28 -10.94
N GLU A 11 -10.15 4.96 -11.09
CA GLU A 11 -9.27 5.63 -12.03
C GLU A 11 -8.75 4.66 -13.09
N LYS A 12 -8.86 5.06 -14.35
CA LYS A 12 -8.34 4.30 -15.48
C LYS A 12 -6.89 4.64 -15.68
N GLN A 13 -6.00 3.65 -15.59
CA GLN A 13 -4.58 3.89 -15.87
C GLN A 13 -4.24 4.01 -17.36
N ASN A 14 -5.20 3.71 -18.24
CA ASN A 14 -5.03 3.64 -19.69
C ASN A 14 -6.12 4.43 -20.45
N ILE A 15 -6.21 5.75 -20.22
CA ILE A 15 -7.22 6.59 -20.88
C ILE A 15 -6.98 6.60 -22.40
N ASN A 16 -5.78 6.99 -22.85
CA ASN A 16 -5.43 7.10 -24.26
C ASN A 16 -4.30 6.15 -24.70
N PHE A 17 -3.45 5.73 -23.77
CA PHE A 17 -2.27 4.90 -24.00
C PHE A 17 -1.92 4.16 -22.72
N GLU A 18 -1.11 3.10 -22.83
CA GLU A 18 -0.61 2.39 -21.67
C GLU A 18 0.44 3.23 -20.94
N THR A 19 0.21 3.50 -19.66
CA THR A 19 1.14 4.28 -18.83
C THR A 19 2.20 3.40 -18.19
N TYR A 20 1.94 2.09 -18.07
CA TYR A 20 2.76 1.14 -17.30
C TYR A 20 2.88 1.54 -15.81
N ASN A 21 2.01 2.42 -15.32
CA ASN A 21 2.15 3.01 -13.98
C ASN A 21 1.35 2.27 -12.90
N CYS A 22 0.96 1.00 -13.13
CA CYS A 22 0.09 0.23 -12.22
C CYS A 22 0.58 0.19 -10.78
N VAL A 23 1.89 0.23 -10.57
CA VAL A 23 2.49 0.25 -9.24
C VAL A 23 2.15 1.54 -8.49
N SER A 24 2.19 2.71 -9.15
CA SER A 24 1.80 3.98 -8.54
C SER A 24 0.30 3.99 -8.25
N PHE A 25 -0.53 3.68 -9.26
CA PHE A 25 -1.99 3.60 -9.13
C PHE A 25 -2.44 2.69 -7.98
N GLY A 26 -1.95 1.44 -7.94
CA GLY A 26 -2.30 0.51 -6.87
C GLY A 26 -1.77 0.99 -5.50
N THR A 27 -0.59 1.59 -5.44
CA THR A 27 -0.04 2.09 -4.17
C THR A 27 -0.79 3.31 -3.66
N LEU A 28 -1.16 4.25 -4.54
CA LEU A 28 -1.93 5.45 -4.18
C LEU A 28 -3.34 5.10 -3.76
N SER A 29 -4.02 4.22 -4.49
CA SER A 29 -5.32 3.70 -4.07
C SER A 29 -5.28 3.13 -2.65
N ALA A 30 -4.23 2.39 -2.29
CA ALA A 30 -4.05 1.88 -0.95
C ALA A 30 -3.84 2.98 0.10
N ILE A 31 -3.03 4.01 -0.21
CA ILE A 31 -2.78 5.14 0.66
C ILE A 31 -4.05 5.98 0.88
N GLU A 32 -4.84 6.23 -0.16
CA GLU A 32 -6.08 7.01 -0.09
C GLU A 32 -7.12 6.34 0.80
N VAL A 33 -7.26 5.02 0.72
CA VAL A 33 -8.08 4.27 1.68
C VAL A 33 -7.58 4.51 3.11
N LEU A 34 -6.26 4.47 3.34
CA LEU A 34 -5.70 4.70 4.68
C LEU A 34 -5.94 6.14 5.16
N MET A 35 -5.75 7.13 4.30
CA MET A 35 -6.03 8.54 4.58
C MET A 35 -7.47 8.74 5.03
N PHE A 36 -8.43 8.16 4.30
CA PHE A 36 -9.83 8.28 4.65
C PHE A 36 -10.16 7.47 5.93
N ARG A 37 -9.62 6.25 6.08
CA ARG A 37 -9.90 5.44 7.28
C ARG A 37 -9.37 6.07 8.56
N LEU A 38 -8.13 6.55 8.55
CA LEU A 38 -7.43 7.05 9.72
C LEU A 38 -7.76 8.52 10.03
N PHE A 39 -7.83 9.36 9.00
CA PHE A 39 -7.93 10.82 9.17
C PHE A 39 -9.25 11.42 8.66
N LYS A 40 -10.11 10.61 8.04
CA LYS A 40 -11.36 11.06 7.39
C LYS A 40 -11.11 12.06 6.25
N GLU A 41 -9.93 12.03 5.67
CA GLU A 41 -9.53 12.85 4.53
C GLU A 41 -9.80 12.08 3.24
N LYS A 42 -10.71 12.58 2.40
CA LYS A 42 -10.89 12.11 1.03
C LYS A 42 -9.93 12.90 0.15
N VAL A 43 -8.98 12.20 -0.45
CA VAL A 43 -7.92 12.76 -1.28
C VAL A 43 -7.76 11.87 -2.50
N ASN A 44 -7.35 12.48 -3.60
CA ASN A 44 -6.89 11.82 -4.80
C ASN A 44 -5.47 12.33 -5.06
N TYR A 45 -4.48 11.43 -5.06
CA TYR A 45 -3.08 11.78 -5.23
C TYR A 45 -2.61 11.54 -6.66
N SER A 46 -1.66 12.35 -7.10
CA SER A 46 -1.20 12.26 -8.48
C SER A 46 -0.34 11.04 -8.79
N ASP A 47 -0.89 10.10 -9.55
CA ASP A 47 -0.17 8.96 -10.13
C ASP A 47 1.00 9.39 -10.99
N ARG A 48 0.81 10.45 -11.78
CA ARG A 48 1.85 11.03 -12.63
C ARG A 48 3.03 11.48 -11.78
N PHE A 49 2.77 12.22 -10.71
CA PHE A 49 3.84 12.71 -9.84
C PHE A 49 4.66 11.56 -9.26
N VAL A 50 4.00 10.55 -8.70
CA VAL A 50 4.69 9.38 -8.13
C VAL A 50 5.45 8.60 -9.21
N GLY A 51 4.84 8.38 -10.38
CA GLY A 51 5.48 7.72 -11.50
C GLY A 51 6.75 8.45 -11.98
N ILE A 52 6.70 9.78 -12.10
CA ILE A 52 7.86 10.61 -12.46
C ILE A 52 8.94 10.52 -11.38
N MET A 53 8.59 10.67 -10.10
CA MET A 53 9.55 10.62 -8.99
C MET A 53 10.17 9.23 -8.83
N ALA A 54 9.43 8.16 -9.14
CA ALA A 54 9.92 6.79 -9.13
C ALA A 54 10.74 6.40 -10.36
N GLY A 55 10.80 7.26 -11.39
CA GLY A 55 11.45 6.97 -12.66
C GLY A 55 10.78 5.82 -13.41
N THR A 56 9.47 5.67 -13.27
CA THR A 56 8.70 4.66 -14.01
C THR A 56 8.82 4.93 -15.52
N LYS A 57 8.88 3.86 -16.30
CA LYS A 57 8.98 3.88 -17.76
C LYS A 57 8.20 2.70 -18.35
N GLU A 58 8.28 2.53 -19.66
CA GLU A 58 7.76 1.34 -20.34
C GLU A 58 8.27 0.04 -19.67
N GLY A 59 7.36 -0.89 -19.43
CA GLY A 59 7.62 -2.13 -18.67
C GLY A 59 7.33 -2.03 -17.16
N GLY A 60 7.00 -0.84 -16.66
CA GLY A 60 6.54 -0.62 -15.30
C GLY A 60 7.66 -0.34 -14.30
N ASN A 61 7.40 -0.60 -13.03
CA ASN A 61 8.35 -0.33 -11.94
C ASN A 61 8.28 -1.41 -10.86
N ASP A 62 9.20 -1.36 -9.91
CA ASP A 62 9.17 -2.19 -8.72
C ASP A 62 8.35 -1.50 -7.59
N PRO A 63 7.46 -2.23 -6.90
CA PRO A 63 6.70 -1.71 -5.77
C PRO A 63 7.53 -1.09 -4.66
N ASN A 64 8.74 -1.60 -4.39
CA ASN A 64 9.61 -0.99 -3.40
C ASN A 64 10.17 0.35 -3.91
N THR A 65 10.60 0.44 -5.16
CA THR A 65 11.06 1.69 -5.78
C THR A 65 10.01 2.79 -5.70
N VAL A 66 8.76 2.48 -6.06
CA VAL A 66 7.64 3.44 -5.99
C VAL A 66 7.39 3.89 -4.55
N CYS A 67 7.33 2.96 -3.60
CA CYS A 67 7.12 3.32 -2.20
C CYS A 67 8.27 4.18 -1.63
N GLU A 68 9.52 3.88 -2.00
CA GLU A 68 10.68 4.69 -1.61
C GLU A 68 10.66 6.08 -2.25
N ALA A 69 10.14 6.21 -3.47
CA ALA A 69 9.93 7.52 -4.10
C ALA A 69 8.93 8.36 -3.29
N ILE A 70 7.81 7.76 -2.86
CA ILE A 70 6.82 8.42 -1.98
C ILE A 70 7.48 8.85 -0.66
N ARG A 71 8.32 8.02 -0.05
CA ARG A 71 9.04 8.38 1.19
C ARG A 71 9.99 9.57 1.03
N LYS A 72 10.58 9.75 -0.16
CA LYS A 72 11.57 10.80 -0.45
C LYS A 72 10.95 12.10 -0.97
N HIS A 73 9.86 11.98 -1.73
CA HIS A 73 9.28 13.09 -2.47
C HIS A 73 7.88 13.48 -2.01
N GLY A 74 7.22 12.64 -1.20
CA GLY A 74 5.86 12.85 -0.73
C GLY A 74 4.82 12.61 -1.82
N LEU A 75 3.61 13.11 -1.58
CA LEU A 75 2.49 13.04 -2.49
C LEU A 75 1.95 14.43 -2.77
N ILE A 76 1.35 14.61 -3.94
CA ILE A 76 0.63 15.83 -4.30
C ILE A 76 -0.80 15.48 -4.71
N PRO A 77 -1.77 16.39 -4.54
CA PRO A 77 -3.11 16.21 -5.08
C PRO A 77 -3.11 16.04 -6.61
N GLU A 78 -3.99 15.20 -7.13
CA GLU A 78 -4.11 14.90 -8.57
C GLU A 78 -4.37 16.17 -9.40
N GLU A 79 -5.10 17.15 -8.87
CA GLU A 79 -5.36 18.43 -9.55
C GLU A 79 -4.10 19.25 -9.86
N MET A 80 -2.98 19.00 -9.17
CA MET A 80 -1.72 19.69 -9.43
C MET A 80 -0.98 19.15 -10.67
N LEU A 81 -1.15 17.85 -10.98
CA LEU A 81 -0.52 17.20 -12.13
C LEU A 81 -1.44 16.11 -12.71
N PRO A 82 -2.56 16.49 -13.33
CA PRO A 82 -3.64 15.55 -13.63
C PRO A 82 -3.29 14.61 -14.79
N TYR A 83 -3.75 13.36 -14.72
CA TYR A 83 -3.85 12.46 -15.86
C TYR A 83 -5.13 12.76 -16.65
N SER A 84 -4.97 13.31 -17.85
CA SER A 84 -6.09 13.77 -18.67
C SER A 84 -5.95 13.34 -20.14
N GLU A 85 -7.06 13.44 -20.88
CA GLU A 85 -7.13 13.15 -22.31
C GLU A 85 -6.26 14.08 -23.19
N ASP A 86 -5.77 15.18 -22.63
CA ASP A 86 -4.89 16.13 -23.31
C ASP A 86 -3.46 15.61 -23.47
N LEU A 87 -3.06 14.63 -22.67
CA LEU A 87 -1.78 13.95 -22.82
C LEU A 87 -1.87 12.97 -23.98
N LYS A 88 -0.87 13.03 -24.88
CA LYS A 88 -0.91 12.31 -26.15
C LYS A 88 0.00 11.08 -26.19
N ASN A 89 0.93 10.96 -25.25
CA ASN A 89 1.87 9.85 -25.20
C ASN A 89 2.47 9.69 -23.79
N ILE A 90 3.23 8.61 -23.62
CA ILE A 90 3.89 8.24 -22.37
C ILE A 90 4.94 9.27 -21.91
N ASP A 91 5.64 9.93 -22.83
CA ASP A 91 6.63 10.96 -22.48
C ASP A 91 5.98 12.19 -21.87
N GLU A 92 4.83 12.60 -22.41
CA GLU A 92 4.02 13.67 -21.82
C GLU A 92 3.49 13.28 -20.45
N TYR A 93 3.04 12.03 -20.28
CA TYR A 93 2.59 11.49 -18.98
C TYR A 93 3.68 11.61 -17.91
N TYR A 94 4.90 11.17 -18.23
CA TYR A 94 6.08 11.24 -17.35
C TYR A 94 6.83 12.57 -17.43
N SER A 95 6.14 13.65 -17.77
CA SER A 95 6.64 15.03 -17.70
C SER A 95 5.76 15.88 -16.79
N PHE A 96 6.23 17.08 -16.46
CA PHE A 96 5.41 18.11 -15.79
C PHE A 96 4.53 18.91 -16.76
N LYS A 97 4.20 18.37 -17.95
CA LYS A 97 3.30 19.04 -18.90
C LYS A 97 1.97 19.35 -18.21
N GLY A 98 1.58 20.62 -18.29
CA GLY A 98 0.35 21.15 -17.67
C GLY A 98 0.51 21.61 -16.22
N ALA A 99 1.70 21.52 -15.62
CA ALA A 99 1.93 21.86 -14.22
C ALA A 99 3.24 22.65 -14.00
N ASN A 100 3.31 23.36 -12.88
CA ASN A 100 4.56 23.95 -12.40
C ASN A 100 5.34 22.90 -11.58
N LYS A 101 6.56 22.57 -12.02
CA LYS A 101 7.39 21.53 -11.40
C LYS A 101 7.78 21.90 -9.97
N GLU A 102 8.22 23.14 -9.75
CA GLU A 102 8.67 23.62 -8.45
C GLU A 102 7.53 23.60 -7.42
N ASP A 103 6.31 23.98 -7.83
CA ASP A 103 5.12 23.92 -6.98
C ASP A 103 4.78 22.47 -6.59
N CYS A 104 4.85 21.54 -7.54
CA CYS A 104 4.63 20.11 -7.27
C CYS A 104 5.66 19.56 -6.27
N LEU A 105 6.95 19.86 -6.48
CA LEU A 105 8.01 19.41 -5.58
C LEU A 105 7.83 19.99 -4.17
N LYS A 106 7.45 21.26 -4.08
CA LYS A 106 7.16 21.92 -2.79
C LYS A 106 5.97 21.26 -2.09
N ALA A 107 4.87 21.01 -2.79
CA ALA A 107 3.70 20.33 -2.23
C ALA A 107 4.03 18.92 -1.71
N GLY A 108 4.86 18.17 -2.43
CA GLY A 108 5.35 16.87 -1.96
C GLY A 108 6.16 16.96 -0.66
N GLN A 109 7.04 17.96 -0.53
CA GLN A 109 7.76 18.21 0.72
C GLN A 109 6.83 18.65 1.86
N GLU A 110 5.81 19.46 1.57
CA GLU A 110 4.78 19.82 2.54
C GLU A 110 4.02 18.58 3.03
N TRP A 111 3.72 17.63 2.14
CA TRP A 111 3.12 16.35 2.53
C TRP A 111 4.02 15.57 3.48
N LEU A 112 5.32 15.47 3.18
CA LEU A 112 6.30 14.82 4.06
C LEU A 112 6.48 15.52 5.41
N SER A 113 6.19 16.82 5.50
CA SER A 113 6.22 17.53 6.79
C SER A 113 5.07 17.12 7.71
N LYS A 114 3.94 16.69 7.14
CA LYS A 114 2.70 16.32 7.84
C LYS A 114 2.63 14.83 8.15
N TYR A 115 3.05 14.00 7.20
CA TYR A 115 2.85 12.56 7.25
C TYR A 115 4.18 11.80 7.30
N GLU A 116 4.15 10.67 8.00
CA GLU A 116 5.14 9.62 7.87
C GLU A 116 4.50 8.45 7.13
N PHE A 117 5.20 7.94 6.11
CA PHE A 117 4.80 6.78 5.34
C PHE A 117 5.85 5.68 5.45
N LEU A 118 5.39 4.48 5.80
CA LEU A 118 6.21 3.28 5.91
C LEU A 118 5.54 2.15 5.10
N HIS A 119 6.36 1.21 4.65
CA HIS A 119 5.91 0.06 3.89
C HIS A 119 6.83 -1.14 4.13
N GLU A 120 6.29 -2.34 4.00
CA GLU A 120 7.06 -3.58 4.10
C GLU A 120 6.38 -4.69 3.32
N TYR A 121 7.16 -5.68 2.89
CA TYR A 121 6.61 -6.94 2.37
C TYR A 121 6.04 -7.77 3.52
N VAL A 122 4.85 -8.33 3.31
CA VAL A 122 4.14 -9.12 4.34
C VAL A 122 4.82 -10.47 4.59
N PHE A 123 5.50 -11.02 3.58
CA PHE A 123 6.18 -12.31 3.64
C PHE A 123 7.32 -12.38 2.62
N SER A 124 8.20 -13.37 2.77
CA SER A 124 9.19 -13.71 1.75
C SER A 124 8.57 -14.53 0.60
N PRO A 125 9.03 -14.35 -0.66
CA PRO A 125 8.52 -15.10 -1.80
C PRO A 125 8.60 -16.62 -1.67
N ASN A 126 9.53 -17.14 -0.86
CA ASN A 126 9.76 -18.58 -0.68
C ASN A 126 8.92 -19.22 0.44
N GLU A 127 8.07 -18.44 1.13
CA GLU A 127 7.21 -19.00 2.19
C GLU A 127 6.11 -19.93 1.64
N PRO A 128 5.69 -20.97 2.39
CA PRO A 128 4.58 -21.83 2.01
C PRO A 128 3.29 -21.04 1.79
N LYS A 129 2.48 -21.46 0.81
CA LYS A 129 1.24 -20.78 0.40
C LYS A 129 0.29 -20.56 1.57
N GLU A 130 0.12 -21.57 2.42
CA GLU A 130 -0.77 -21.52 3.58
C GLU A 130 -0.33 -20.45 4.60
N GLU A 131 0.97 -20.28 4.81
CA GLU A 131 1.53 -19.26 5.71
C GLU A 131 1.39 -17.86 5.12
N LYS A 132 1.60 -17.70 3.80
CA LYS A 132 1.34 -16.44 3.10
C LYS A 132 -0.12 -16.01 3.27
N ILE A 133 -1.07 -16.92 3.06
CA ILE A 133 -2.51 -16.65 3.22
C ILE A 133 -2.84 -16.20 4.64
N LYS A 134 -2.31 -16.88 5.68
CA LYS A 134 -2.52 -16.46 7.08
C LYS A 134 -2.00 -15.04 7.33
N LYS A 135 -0.81 -14.71 6.83
CA LYS A 135 -0.21 -13.38 6.98
C LYS A 135 -0.98 -12.29 6.21
N ILE A 136 -1.52 -12.61 5.04
CA ILE A 136 -2.42 -11.72 4.28
C ILE A 136 -3.68 -11.42 5.11
N ILE A 137 -4.35 -12.46 5.60
CA ILE A 137 -5.57 -12.33 6.42
C ILE A 137 -5.30 -11.46 7.64
N LEU A 138 -4.21 -11.71 8.36
CA LEU A 138 -3.82 -10.92 9.53
C LEU A 138 -3.53 -9.47 9.14
N SER A 139 -2.77 -9.24 8.07
CA SER A 139 -2.38 -7.89 7.65
C SER A 139 -3.58 -7.04 7.18
N LEU A 140 -4.59 -7.67 6.56
CA LEU A 140 -5.86 -7.01 6.18
C LEU A 140 -6.71 -6.52 7.36
N GLN A 141 -6.37 -6.92 8.60
CA GLN A 141 -6.98 -6.36 9.80
C GLN A 141 -6.46 -4.95 10.10
N PHE A 142 -5.21 -4.66 9.72
CA PHE A 142 -4.51 -3.43 10.08
C PHE A 142 -4.33 -2.46 8.91
N SER A 143 -4.14 -2.99 7.69
CA SER A 143 -3.89 -2.20 6.48
C SER A 143 -4.67 -2.76 5.30
N ILE A 144 -4.92 -1.92 4.30
CA ILE A 144 -5.18 -2.42 2.95
C ILE A 144 -3.85 -2.85 2.32
N LEU A 145 -3.86 -3.82 1.40
CA LEU A 145 -2.61 -4.42 0.90
C LEU A 145 -2.43 -4.15 -0.58
N GLY A 146 -1.21 -3.79 -0.98
CA GLY A 146 -0.80 -3.85 -2.37
C GLY A 146 -0.38 -5.27 -2.70
N VAL A 147 -0.85 -5.81 -3.82
CA VAL A 147 -0.60 -7.20 -4.23
C VAL A 147 -0.19 -7.26 -5.70
N SER A 148 0.72 -8.17 -6.01
CA SER A 148 1.05 -8.52 -7.39
C SER A 148 0.14 -9.63 -7.89
N VAL A 149 -0.31 -9.50 -9.13
CA VAL A 149 -1.22 -10.44 -9.79
C VAL A 149 -0.78 -10.69 -11.23
N GLU A 150 -1.26 -11.79 -11.80
CA GLU A 150 -1.22 -12.00 -13.25
C GLU A 150 -2.50 -11.46 -13.88
N ALA A 151 -2.33 -10.40 -14.65
CA ALA A 151 -3.40 -9.82 -15.44
C ALA A 151 -3.59 -10.60 -16.74
N TRP A 152 -4.77 -11.08 -17.14
CA TRP A 152 -6.04 -11.18 -16.41
C TRP A 152 -6.73 -12.47 -16.89
N ILE A 153 -6.29 -13.62 -16.37
CA ILE A 153 -6.82 -14.93 -16.76
C ILE A 153 -8.00 -15.28 -15.85
N LEU A 154 -9.18 -15.44 -16.43
CA LEU A 154 -10.38 -15.89 -15.73
C LEU A 154 -10.54 -17.41 -15.86
N ASP A 155 -10.99 -18.04 -14.78
CA ASP A 155 -11.48 -19.42 -14.83
C ASP A 155 -13.00 -19.51 -15.09
N GLU A 156 -13.53 -20.72 -15.11
CA GLU A 156 -14.96 -20.99 -15.29
C GLU A 156 -15.87 -20.43 -14.18
N ARG A 157 -15.29 -20.01 -13.04
CA ARG A 157 -16.00 -19.43 -11.90
C ARG A 157 -16.05 -17.89 -11.99
N GLY A 158 -15.38 -17.29 -12.98
CA GLY A 158 -15.22 -15.84 -13.08
C GLY A 158 -14.22 -15.27 -12.07
N VAL A 159 -13.26 -16.08 -11.61
CA VAL A 159 -12.20 -15.68 -10.68
C VAL A 159 -10.89 -15.52 -11.45
N TYR A 160 -10.15 -14.46 -11.13
CA TYR A 160 -8.82 -14.27 -11.69
C TYR A 160 -7.80 -15.21 -11.03
N ILE A 161 -7.12 -15.99 -11.86
CA ILE A 161 -6.17 -17.02 -11.43
C ILE A 161 -4.77 -16.71 -11.95
N ARG A 162 -3.76 -17.31 -11.31
CA ARG A 162 -2.36 -17.23 -11.73
C ARG A 162 -1.94 -18.54 -12.41
N LEU A 163 -1.57 -18.48 -13.68
CA LEU A 163 -1.00 -19.57 -14.48
C LEU A 163 0.44 -19.31 -14.94
N GLY A 164 0.93 -18.08 -14.78
CA GLY A 164 2.20 -17.58 -15.28
C GLY A 164 2.85 -16.56 -14.34
N GLN A 165 3.61 -15.62 -14.92
CA GLN A 165 4.33 -14.59 -14.18
C GLN A 165 3.41 -13.40 -13.88
N GLU A 166 3.42 -12.96 -12.63
CA GLU A 166 2.71 -11.74 -12.22
C GLU A 166 3.32 -10.52 -12.90
N ASN A 167 2.46 -9.70 -13.49
CA ASN A 167 2.82 -8.58 -14.35
C ASN A 167 2.05 -7.30 -14.00
N HIS A 168 1.22 -7.33 -12.94
CA HIS A 168 0.37 -6.21 -12.57
C HIS A 168 0.32 -6.01 -11.05
N TRP A 169 0.23 -4.75 -10.62
CA TRP A 169 0.14 -4.36 -9.22
C TRP A 169 -1.20 -3.70 -8.93
N THR A 170 -1.88 -4.16 -7.88
CA THR A 170 -3.26 -3.79 -7.58
C THR A 170 -3.51 -3.83 -6.07
N VAL A 171 -4.74 -3.59 -5.62
CA VAL A 171 -5.07 -3.48 -4.19
C VAL A 171 -5.98 -4.61 -3.73
N ALA A 172 -5.57 -5.36 -2.70
CA ALA A 172 -6.45 -6.28 -1.98
C ALA A 172 -7.15 -5.56 -0.81
N TYR A 173 -8.48 -5.55 -0.82
CA TYR A 173 -9.30 -4.83 0.18
C TYR A 173 -10.12 -5.74 1.10
N ASN A 174 -10.29 -7.01 0.72
CA ASN A 174 -10.89 -8.03 1.58
C ASN A 174 -10.35 -9.44 1.27
N GLN A 175 -10.50 -10.33 2.25
CA GLN A 175 -10.21 -11.76 2.11
C GLN A 175 -11.41 -12.57 2.58
N LYS A 176 -11.99 -13.36 1.68
CA LYS A 176 -13.02 -14.36 2.00
C LYS A 176 -12.62 -15.71 1.40
N GLN A 177 -13.50 -16.34 0.62
CA GLN A 177 -13.14 -17.48 -0.23
C GLN A 177 -12.17 -17.05 -1.33
N PHE A 178 -12.37 -15.85 -1.89
CA PHE A 178 -11.48 -15.19 -2.84
C PHE A 178 -10.99 -13.86 -2.25
N THR A 179 -9.93 -13.32 -2.84
CA THR A 179 -9.43 -11.99 -2.52
C THR A 179 -10.23 -10.96 -3.32
N GLY A 180 -10.83 -9.99 -2.63
CA GLY A 180 -11.41 -8.82 -3.29
C GLY A 180 -10.31 -7.87 -3.73
N ILE A 181 -10.26 -7.58 -5.04
CA ILE A 181 -9.27 -6.73 -5.68
C ILE A 181 -9.93 -5.43 -6.16
N PHE A 182 -9.31 -4.30 -5.82
CA PHE A 182 -9.60 -2.97 -6.36
C PHE A 182 -8.47 -2.59 -7.31
N ASP A 183 -8.83 -2.44 -8.57
CA ASP A 183 -7.91 -2.36 -9.70
C ASP A 183 -8.11 -1.08 -10.52
N THR A 184 -7.24 -0.84 -11.49
CA THR A 184 -7.22 0.36 -12.35
C THR A 184 -7.61 0.10 -13.80
N TYR A 185 -8.00 -1.15 -14.10
CA TYR A 185 -8.64 -1.55 -15.34
C TYR A 185 -10.06 -2.05 -15.07
N GLU A 186 -10.95 -1.84 -16.04
CA GLU A 186 -12.30 -2.41 -15.95
C GLU A 186 -12.28 -3.95 -16.07
N PRO A 187 -13.11 -4.67 -15.30
CA PRO A 187 -13.92 -4.18 -14.18
C PRO A 187 -13.05 -3.82 -12.96
N PHE A 188 -13.21 -2.63 -12.37
CA PHE A 188 -12.34 -2.16 -11.27
C PHE A 188 -12.44 -3.00 -9.99
N LEU A 189 -13.55 -3.72 -9.80
CA LEU A 189 -13.72 -4.64 -8.68
C LEU A 189 -13.66 -6.06 -9.21
N LYS A 190 -12.66 -6.80 -8.74
CA LYS A 190 -12.34 -8.17 -9.20
C LYS A 190 -12.32 -9.14 -8.02
N LEU A 191 -12.47 -10.42 -8.32
CA LEU A 191 -12.20 -11.52 -7.39
C LEU A 191 -10.99 -12.29 -7.90
N ALA A 192 -9.98 -12.48 -7.06
CA ALA A 192 -8.77 -13.21 -7.41
C ALA A 192 -8.50 -14.38 -6.45
N GLU A 193 -7.77 -15.38 -6.93
CA GLU A 193 -7.19 -16.40 -6.06
C GLU A 193 -6.21 -15.80 -5.06
N GLN A 194 -5.94 -16.55 -3.99
CA GLN A 194 -5.19 -16.06 -2.82
C GLN A 194 -3.67 -16.31 -2.95
N ASP A 195 -3.17 -16.50 -4.16
CA ASP A 195 -1.81 -16.92 -4.44
C ASP A 195 -1.01 -15.79 -5.09
N PHE A 196 -0.45 -14.93 -4.24
CA PHE A 196 0.34 -13.77 -4.65
C PHE A 196 1.82 -13.97 -4.34
N SER A 197 2.70 -13.54 -5.25
CA SER A 197 4.16 -13.62 -5.04
C SER A 197 4.67 -12.49 -4.17
N TYR A 198 4.10 -11.29 -4.32
CA TYR A 198 4.46 -10.10 -3.57
C TYR A 198 3.23 -9.43 -2.97
N VAL A 199 3.33 -9.13 -1.68
CA VAL A 199 2.29 -8.39 -0.96
C VAL A 199 2.97 -7.37 -0.07
N LYS A 200 2.57 -6.11 -0.18
CA LYS A 200 3.03 -5.03 0.71
C LYS A 200 1.88 -4.56 1.59
N ARG A 201 2.21 -4.29 2.85
CA ARG A 201 1.36 -3.50 3.74
C ARG A 201 1.94 -2.10 3.88
N PHE A 202 1.05 -1.16 4.17
CA PHE A 202 1.38 0.25 4.25
C PHE A 202 1.01 0.78 5.62
N HIS A 203 1.74 1.81 6.04
CA HIS A 203 1.47 2.52 7.26
C HIS A 203 1.59 4.02 7.00
N ILE A 204 0.64 4.78 7.51
CA ILE A 204 0.65 6.23 7.47
C ILE A 204 0.25 6.80 8.83
N ALA A 205 0.99 7.81 9.29
CA ALA A 205 0.75 8.49 10.54
C ALA A 205 0.97 10.00 10.38
N ARG A 206 0.26 10.81 11.17
CA ARG A 206 0.56 12.24 11.31
C ARG A 206 1.78 12.41 12.21
N LYS A 207 2.78 13.16 11.74
CA LYS A 207 4.02 13.41 12.50
C LYS A 207 3.77 14.15 13.82
N GLU A 208 2.73 14.97 13.90
CA GLU A 208 2.34 15.64 15.15
C GLU A 208 1.84 14.67 16.21
N GLU A 209 1.14 13.61 15.80
CA GLU A 209 0.61 12.58 16.70
C GLU A 209 1.71 11.60 17.13
N ALA A 210 2.61 11.27 16.20
CA ALA A 210 3.78 10.43 16.47
C ALA A 210 4.71 11.04 17.53
N LYS A 211 4.83 12.38 17.55
CA LYS A 211 5.60 13.09 18.60
C LYS A 211 4.94 13.05 19.98
N LYS A 212 3.61 12.93 20.04
CA LYS A 212 2.86 12.88 21.32
C LYS A 212 2.84 11.47 21.91
N ASN A 213 2.84 10.46 21.06
CA ASN A 213 2.82 9.06 21.44
C ASN A 213 4.19 8.41 21.17
N ASP A 214 5.15 8.63 22.09
CA ASP A 214 6.50 8.04 22.06
C ASP A 214 6.49 6.49 22.13
N THR A 215 5.30 5.89 22.22
CA THR A 215 5.03 4.44 22.18
C THR A 215 4.75 3.90 20.79
N PHE A 216 4.61 4.75 19.77
CA PHE A 216 4.14 4.31 18.44
C PHE A 216 5.27 3.79 17.55
N TYR A 217 6.49 4.30 17.73
CA TYR A 217 7.66 3.66 17.17
C TYR A 217 8.01 2.45 18.04
N PRO A 218 8.42 1.30 17.46
CA PRO A 218 9.21 0.36 18.25
C PRO A 218 10.33 1.20 18.86
N PRO A 219 10.44 1.23 20.20
CA PRO A 219 11.39 2.10 20.89
C PRO A 219 12.74 1.97 20.19
N LYS A 220 13.34 3.12 19.86
CA LYS A 220 14.69 3.20 19.28
C LYS A 220 15.58 2.38 20.19
N GLU A 221 15.86 1.16 19.78
CA GLU A 221 16.50 0.12 20.58
C GLU A 221 15.80 -0.13 21.93
N THR A 222 14.67 -0.86 21.96
CA THR A 222 14.41 -1.63 23.17
C THR A 222 15.54 -2.63 23.35
N ASN A 223 16.25 -2.47 24.46
CA ASN A 223 17.14 -3.51 24.97
C ASN A 223 16.27 -4.73 25.28
N TRP A 224 16.13 -5.64 24.31
CA TRP A 224 15.29 -6.84 24.36
C TRP A 224 15.50 -7.68 25.63
N VAL A 225 16.68 -7.57 26.25
CA VAL A 225 17.00 -8.16 27.55
C VAL A 225 16.11 -7.60 28.66
N LEU A 226 15.86 -6.29 28.70
CA LEU A 226 14.98 -5.65 29.69
C LEU A 226 13.52 -6.06 29.51
N ASP A 227 13.07 -6.23 28.28
CA ASP A 227 11.70 -6.70 28.01
C ASP A 227 11.53 -8.17 28.40
N LEU A 228 12.53 -9.01 28.15
CA LEU A 228 12.57 -10.39 28.65
C LEU A 228 12.56 -10.44 30.19
N ILE A 229 13.36 -9.61 30.86
CA ILE A 229 13.35 -9.51 32.32
C ILE A 229 11.97 -9.11 32.84
N LYS A 230 11.28 -8.15 32.19
CA LYS A 230 9.91 -7.76 32.58
C LYS A 230 8.91 -8.90 32.41
N VAL A 231 8.97 -9.64 31.29
CA VAL A 231 8.09 -10.79 31.04
C VAL A 231 8.34 -11.89 32.08
N PHE A 232 9.61 -12.22 32.36
CA PHE A 232 9.97 -13.19 33.39
C PHE A 232 9.52 -12.75 34.78
N TRP A 233 9.67 -11.47 35.13
CA TRP A 233 9.25 -10.93 36.41
C TRP A 233 7.73 -10.98 36.61
N LEU A 234 6.96 -10.69 35.57
CA LEU A 234 5.50 -10.82 35.60
C LEU A 234 5.06 -12.28 35.76
N ALA A 235 5.67 -13.20 35.01
CA ALA A 235 5.40 -14.63 35.13
C ALA A 235 5.77 -15.17 36.53
N PHE A 236 6.91 -14.73 37.08
CA PHE A 236 7.34 -15.08 38.43
C PHE A 236 6.38 -14.56 39.50
N LYS A 237 5.90 -13.32 39.38
CA LYS A 237 4.87 -12.76 40.27
C LYS A 237 3.58 -13.58 40.25
N GLU A 238 3.13 -14.04 39.10
CA GLU A 238 1.95 -14.90 39.01
C GLU A 238 2.18 -16.30 39.60
N LEU A 239 3.39 -16.84 39.48
CA LEU A 239 3.80 -18.08 40.15
C LEU A 239 3.76 -17.96 41.67
N LEU A 240 4.23 -16.83 42.23
CA LEU A 240 4.19 -16.56 43.66
C LEU A 240 2.77 -16.37 44.23
N LYS A 241 1.79 -16.01 43.38
CA LYS A 241 0.38 -15.87 43.80
C LYS A 241 -0.36 -17.20 43.92
N LYS A 242 0.18 -18.30 43.37
CA LYS A 242 -0.48 -19.61 43.48
C LYS A 242 -0.25 -20.17 44.88
N PRO A 243 -1.30 -20.42 45.69
CA PRO A 243 -1.13 -21.05 46.98
C PRO A 243 -0.57 -22.46 46.77
N PHE A 244 0.51 -22.79 47.48
CA PHE A 244 1.03 -24.15 47.52
C PHE A 244 -0.08 -25.04 48.08
N LYS A 245 -0.72 -25.82 47.21
CA LYS A 245 -1.57 -26.94 47.64
C LYS A 245 -0.64 -27.95 48.31
N LYS A 246 -0.72 -28.05 49.64
CA LYS A 246 -0.13 -29.14 50.42
C LYS A 246 -0.81 -30.46 50.09
#